data_AF-A0A2M8KJJ9-F1
#
_entry.id   AF-A0A2M8KJJ9-F1
#
_cell.length_a   1.000
_cell.length_b   1.000
_cell.length_c   1.000
_cell.angle_alpha   90.00
_cell.angle_beta   90.00
_cell.angle_gamma   90.00
#
_symmetry.space_group_name_H-M   'P 1'
#
loop_
_entity.id
_entity.type
_entity.pdbx_description
1 polymer ?
#
loop_
_entity_poly.entity_id
_entity_poly.type
_entity_poly.pdbx_seq_one_letter_code
_entity_poly.pdbx_strand_id
1 'polypeptide(L)' 'MILGVDLRVLASGRRTGVEQYTIGLLRALAGDNQHQYRFFYNAWKKAPLRFSWLRGQNRRLFEFDYPNKILDLGSLF' A
#
# COMPACT_ATOMS: atom_id res chain seq x y z
N MET A 1 -16.10 9.13 3.57
CA MET A 1 -16.06 7.63 3.59
C MET A 1 -14.63 7.15 3.81
N ILE A 2 -14.42 5.94 4.34
CA ILE A 2 -13.10 5.35 4.53
C ILE A 2 -12.77 4.44 3.33
N LEU A 3 -11.60 4.63 2.73
CA LEU A 3 -11.11 3.85 1.59
C LEU A 3 -9.85 3.07 1.99
N GLY A 4 -9.91 1.74 1.85
CA GLY A 4 -8.77 0.87 2.04
C GLY A 4 -8.00 0.67 0.73
N VAL A 5 -6.68 0.83 0.76
CA VAL A 5 -5.82 0.71 -0.42
C VAL A 5 -4.68 -0.26 -0.12
N ASP A 6 -4.57 -1.32 -0.91
CA ASP A 6 -3.46 -2.27 -0.83
C ASP A 6 -2.26 -1.77 -1.62
N LEU A 7 -1.11 -1.61 -0.96
CA LEU A 7 0.13 -1.12 -1.56
C LEU A 7 1.16 -2.23 -1.81
N ARG A 8 0.82 -3.51 -1.63
CA ARG A 8 1.78 -4.63 -1.82
C ARG A 8 2.29 -4.71 -3.25
N VAL A 9 1.53 -4.19 -4.22
CA VAL A 9 1.99 -4.05 -5.61
C VAL A 9 3.28 -3.22 -5.71
N LEU A 10 3.51 -2.29 -4.77
CA LEU A 10 4.72 -1.46 -4.69
C LEU A 10 5.88 -2.14 -3.92
N ALA A 11 5.68 -3.34 -3.37
CA ALA A 11 6.66 -4.01 -2.52
C ALA A 11 7.97 -4.32 -3.24
N SER A 12 7.91 -4.55 -4.55
CA SER A 12 9.09 -4.91 -5.33
C SER A 12 10.05 -3.73 -5.53
N GLY A 13 9.52 -2.50 -5.57
CA GLY A 13 10.29 -1.29 -5.84
C GLY A 13 10.88 -1.22 -7.26
N ARG A 14 10.46 -2.10 -8.18
CA ARG A 14 11.05 -2.24 -9.52
C ARG A 14 10.47 -1.27 -10.57
N ARG A 15 9.52 -0.40 -10.18
CA ARG A 15 8.82 0.56 -11.06
C ARG A 15 8.27 -0.10 -12.33
N THR A 16 7.62 -1.24 -12.17
CA THR A 16 6.89 -1.91 -13.25
C THR A 16 5.75 -1.02 -13.77
N GLY A 17 5.19 -1.32 -14.94
CA GLY A 17 4.05 -0.54 -15.48
C GLY A 17 2.89 -0.43 -14.50
N VAL A 18 2.59 -1.51 -13.78
CA VAL A 18 1.54 -1.53 -12.74
C VAL A 18 1.92 -0.64 -11.55
N GLU A 19 3.17 -0.71 -11.07
CA GLU A 19 3.62 0.18 -9.99
C GLU A 19 3.55 1.65 -10.40
N GLN A 20 3.97 1.98 -11.62
CA GLN A 20 3.94 3.36 -12.12
C GLN A 20 2.52 3.90 -12.25
N TYR A 21 1.61 3.10 -12.81
CA TYR A 21 0.19 3.46 -12.88
C TYR A 21 -0.39 3.69 -11.47
N THR A 22 -0.12 2.77 -10.55
CA THR A 22 -0.58 2.86 -9.15
C THR A 22 -0.07 4.13 -8.48
N ILE A 23 1.22 4.45 -8.62
CA ILE A 23 1.82 5.68 -8.08
C ILE A 23 1.20 6.93 -8.71
N GLY A 24 0.95 6.92 -10.03
CA GLY A 24 0.31 8.01 -10.75
C GLY A 24 -1.10 8.30 -10.24
N LEU A 25 -1.91 7.24 -10.09
CA LEU A 25 -3.26 7.32 -9.56
C LEU A 25 -3.27 7.89 -8.12
N LEU A 26 -2.44 7.34 -7.24
CA LEU A 26 -2.36 7.79 -5.84
C LEU A 26 -1.85 9.22 -5.71
N ARG A 27 -0.98 9.66 -6.63
CA ARG A 27 -0.56 11.06 -6.70
C ARG A 27 -1.69 11.97 -7.15
N ALA A 28 -2.51 11.58 -8.12
CA ALA A 28 -3.68 12.36 -8.54
C ALA A 28 -4.71 12.50 -7.41
N LEU A 29 -4.87 11.46 -6.59
CA LEU A 29 -5.73 11.48 -5.40
C LEU A 29 -5.12 12.23 -4.21
N ALA A 30 -3.89 12.76 -4.34
CA ALA A 30 -3.21 13.40 -3.23
C ALA A 30 -3.83 14.75 -2.80
N GLY A 31 -4.75 15.33 -3.59
CA GLY A 31 -5.52 16.51 -3.19
C GLY A 31 -6.87 16.18 -2.56
N ASP A 32 -7.30 14.92 -2.55
CA ASP A 32 -8.60 14.55 -2.01
C ASP A 32 -8.61 14.68 -0.48
N ASN A 33 -9.59 15.46 0.02
CA ASN A 33 -9.86 15.70 1.42
C ASN A 33 -11.25 15.20 1.85
N GLN A 34 -12.05 14.66 0.94
CA GLN A 34 -13.40 14.15 1.23
C GLN A 34 -13.37 12.75 1.84
N HIS A 35 -12.31 11.99 1.55
CA HIS A 35 -12.15 10.60 2.00
C HIS A 35 -11.00 10.45 3.00
N GLN A 36 -11.12 9.42 3.85
CA GLN A 36 -10.03 8.96 4.69
C GLN A 36 -9.39 7.73 4.06
N TYR A 37 -8.10 7.82 3.77
CA TYR A 37 -7.34 6.74 3.14
C TYR A 37 -6.59 5.91 4.18
N ARG A 38 -6.76 4.60 4.11
CA ARG A 38 -6.00 3.62 4.90
C ARG A 38 -5.17 2.77 3.95
N PHE A 39 -3.87 2.98 3.97
CA PHE A 39 -2.92 2.26 3.13
C PHE A 39 -2.40 1.04 3.89
N PHE A 40 -2.43 -0.13 3.24
CA PHE A 40 -1.95 -1.39 3.80
C PHE A 40 -0.71 -1.84 3.02
N TYR A 41 0.40 -2.01 3.73
CA TYR A 41 1.69 -2.36 3.13
C TYR A 41 2.33 -3.56 3.84
N ASN A 42 1.72 -4.71 3.58
CA ASN A 42 2.03 -5.97 4.26
C ASN A 42 2.90 -6.84 3.38
N ALA A 43 4.21 -6.83 3.61
CA ALA A 43 5.14 -7.64 2.82
C ALA A 43 6.41 -7.92 3.62
N TRP A 44 6.92 -9.15 3.49
CA TRP A 44 8.14 -9.58 4.20
C TRP A 44 9.42 -8.94 3.64
N LYS A 45 9.52 -8.85 2.31
CA LYS A 45 10.58 -8.12 1.60
C LYS A 45 9.92 -7.00 0.84
N LYS A 46 10.09 -5.76 1.31
CA LYS A 46 9.41 -4.60 0.74
C LYS A 46 10.33 -3.40 0.65
N ALA A 47 10.26 -2.68 -0.46
CA ALA A 47 10.98 -1.41 -0.63
C ALA A 47 10.38 -0.34 0.30
N PRO A 48 11.18 0.58 0.86
CA PRO A 48 10.65 1.66 1.67
C PRO A 48 9.77 2.60 0.83
N LEU A 49 8.55 2.90 1.29
CA LEU A 49 7.67 3.83 0.59
C LEU A 49 8.03 5.28 0.96
N ARG A 50 8.72 5.98 0.06
CA ARG A 50 9.10 7.39 0.23
C ARG A 50 8.24 8.32 -0.61
N PHE A 51 6.92 8.26 -0.43
CA PHE A 51 5.97 9.07 -1.19
C PHE A 51 5.35 10.18 -0.35
N SER A 52 5.33 11.41 -0.88
CA SER A 52 4.74 12.56 -0.20
C SER A 52 3.25 12.38 0.08
N TRP A 53 2.53 11.73 -0.83
CA TRP A 53 1.09 11.46 -0.74
C TRP A 53 0.73 10.42 0.33
N LEU A 54 1.68 9.75 0.98
CA LEU A 54 1.37 8.92 2.14
C LEU A 54 1.14 9.74 3.41
N ARG A 55 1.54 11.02 3.40
CA ARG A 55 1.46 11.93 4.53
C ARG A 55 0.23 12.84 4.37
N GLY A 56 -0.50 13.07 5.46
CA GLY A 56 -1.69 13.92 5.48
C GLY A 56 -2.62 13.56 6.63
N GLN A 57 -3.48 14.51 7.03
CA GLN A 57 -4.39 14.30 8.17
C GLN A 57 -5.46 13.22 7.87
N ASN A 58 -5.84 13.06 6.61
CA ASN A 58 -6.81 12.07 6.17
C ASN A 58 -6.19 10.75 5.71
N ARG A 59 -4.92 10.47 6.09
CA ARG A 59 -4.16 9.32 5.60
C ARG A 59 -3.52 8.58 6.76
N ARG A 60 -3.64 7.26 6.73
CA ARG A 60 -2.94 6.38 7.66
C ARG A 60 -2.28 5.25 6.89
N LEU A 61 -1.01 5.02 7.18
CA LEU A 61 -0.25 3.92 6.63
C LEU A 61 -0.11 2.84 7.71
N PHE A 62 -0.53 1.64 7.36
CA PHE A 62 -0.40 0.44 8.17
C PHE A 62 0.64 -0.45 7.50
N GLU A 63 1.82 -0.51 8.09
CA GLU A 63 2.91 -1.37 7.62
C GLU A 63 3.05 -2.56 8.55
N PHE A 64 3.04 -3.76 7.96
CA PHE A 64 3.31 -4.98 8.70
C PHE A 64 4.28 -5.86 7.92
N ASP A 65 5.10 -6.62 8.64
CA ASP A 65 6.09 -7.53 8.04
C ASP A 65 5.63 -8.98 8.19
N TYR A 66 4.39 -9.26 7.79
CA TYR A 66 3.87 -10.62 7.80
C TYR A 66 4.31 -11.37 6.54
N PRO A 67 4.88 -12.59 6.67
CA PRO A 67 5.09 -13.45 5.52
C PRO A 67 3.73 -13.97 5.04
N ASN A 68 3.43 -13.78 3.75
CA ASN A 68 2.19 -14.28 3.13
C ASN A 68 1.97 -15.79 3.38
N LYS A 69 3.05 -16.57 3.62
CA LYS A 69 3.01 -18.02 3.81
C LYS A 69 2.51 -18.50 5.19
N ILE A 70 2.42 -17.65 6.21
CA ILE A 70 1.86 -18.10 7.51
C ILE A 70 0.35 -18.34 7.41
N LEU A 71 -0.34 -17.57 6.56
CA LEU A 71 -1.77 -17.79 6.28
C LEU A 71 -2.04 -19.02 5.40
N ASP A 72 -1.02 -19.54 4.73
CA ASP A 72 -1.09 -20.74 3.88
C ASP A 72 -0.93 -22.05 4.69
N LEU A 73 -0.51 -21.99 5.96
CA LEU A 73 -0.48 -23.20 6.80
C LEU A 73 -1.88 -23.75 7.10
N GLY A 74 -2.92 -22.92 6.99
CA GLY A 74 -4.31 -23.36 7.09
C GLY A 74 -4.85 -24.05 5.83
N SER A 75 -4.14 -24.01 4.69
CA SER A 75 -4.53 -24.72 3.45
C SER A 75 -3.87 -26.11 3.33
N LEU A 76 -3.00 -26.47 4.29
CA LEU A 76 -2.27 -27.73 4.37
C LEU A 76 -2.85 -28.72 5.41
N PHE A 77 -3.96 -28.38 6.08
CA PHE A 77 -4.70 -29.25 6.99
C PHE A 77 -6.13 -29.48 6.50
#